data_AF-A0A968VVQ4-F1
#
_entry.id   AF-A0A968VVQ4-F1
#
_cell.length_a   1.000
_cell.length_b   1.000
_cell.length_c   1.000
_cell.angle_alpha   90.00
_cell.angle_beta   90.00
_cell.angle_gamma   90.00
#
_symmetry.space_group_name_H-M   'P 1'
#
loop_
_entity.id
_entity.type
_entity.pdbx_description
1 polymer ?
#
loop_
_entity_poly.entity_id
_entity_poly.type
_entity_poly.pdbx_seq_one_letter_code
_entity_poly.pdbx_strand_id
1 'polypeptide(L)'
;MGKIYTGYFKNYGLDLKLEANNFLMLETIEKDNPGFFGTAYASGTIEITGPVENIQFDILATTRPNTRIFIPLYNDIDVSSYNFVTFVSPNQPDNIGQSDNYKVNLDGIQLNFDLEITPSAEVQLLFDPKVGDIIKGRGNGNIKMGINTLGQFTMFGDLRIASGDYLFTMGNIVNKRFTIEEGGLLSWNGDPLDANIDIKTIYKTKASIENIMGSPEYSKRVSVECQLHLTNTLEKPNLAFGIFLPTVDGRVRASVQNAISGEDALYKNFLSLLVLNSFAVEQNASLEGAEETGNNAFASSGKKPPTRCFLTR
;
A
#
# COMPACT_ATOMS: atom_id res chain seq x y z
N MET A 1 -20.89 -12.63 -28.46
CA MET A 1 -21.47 -13.70 -29.31
C MET A 1 -21.22 -15.02 -28.61
N GLY A 2 -22.10 -16.02 -28.69
CA GLY A 2 -21.89 -17.28 -27.97
C GLY A 2 -22.68 -18.46 -28.53
N LYS A 3 -22.25 -19.67 -28.19
CA LYS A 3 -22.88 -20.95 -28.55
C LYS A 3 -23.03 -21.79 -27.28
N ILE A 4 -24.09 -22.59 -27.23
CA ILE A 4 -24.31 -23.59 -26.17
C ILE A 4 -24.22 -24.96 -26.83
N TYR A 5 -23.33 -25.81 -26.31
CA TYR A 5 -23.20 -27.19 -26.79
C TYR A 5 -23.96 -28.13 -25.85
N THR A 6 -24.77 -29.03 -26.41
CA THR A 6 -25.50 -30.05 -25.66
C THR A 6 -25.12 -31.45 -26.15
N GLY A 7 -24.49 -32.26 -25.29
CA GLY A 7 -24.39 -33.71 -25.50
C GLY A 7 -25.52 -34.43 -24.77
N TYR A 8 -26.49 -34.98 -25.51
CA TYR A 8 -27.57 -35.85 -24.98
C TYR A 8 -28.27 -35.35 -23.70
N PHE A 9 -28.51 -34.04 -23.56
CA PHE A 9 -29.18 -33.39 -22.42
C PHE A 9 -28.53 -33.62 -21.04
N LYS A 10 -27.30 -34.14 -20.97
CA LYS A 10 -26.59 -34.38 -19.70
C LYS A 10 -25.37 -33.50 -19.48
N ASN A 11 -24.68 -33.09 -20.55
CA ASN A 11 -23.47 -32.27 -20.46
C ASN A 11 -23.71 -30.93 -21.16
N TYR A 12 -23.81 -29.86 -20.39
CA TYR A 12 -23.92 -28.48 -20.87
C TYR A 12 -22.51 -27.87 -20.94
N GLY A 13 -22.10 -27.46 -22.14
CA GLY A 13 -20.88 -26.69 -22.37
C GLY A 13 -21.20 -25.25 -22.75
N LEU A 14 -20.51 -24.30 -22.12
CA LEU A 14 -20.60 -22.89 -22.43
C LEU A 14 -19.43 -22.48 -23.33
N ASP A 15 -19.71 -21.59 -24.28
CA ASP A 15 -18.76 -20.90 -25.14
C ASP A 15 -19.35 -19.51 -25.39
N LEU A 16 -19.10 -18.61 -24.44
CA LEU A 16 -19.67 -17.27 -24.42
C LEU A 16 -18.55 -16.25 -24.48
N LYS A 17 -18.65 -15.32 -25.43
CA LYS A 17 -17.79 -14.14 -25.49
C LYS A 17 -18.60 -12.87 -25.25
N LEU A 18 -18.19 -12.13 -24.22
CA LEU A 18 -18.77 -10.87 -23.79
C LEU A 18 -17.76 -9.74 -24.02
N GLU A 19 -18.26 -8.60 -24.50
CA GLU A 19 -17.49 -7.36 -24.60
C GLU A 19 -18.09 -6.36 -23.63
N ALA A 20 -17.28 -5.92 -22.68
CA ALA A 20 -17.66 -4.98 -21.65
C ALA A 20 -17.03 -3.61 -21.94
N ASN A 21 -17.82 -2.54 -21.91
CA ASN A 21 -17.34 -1.18 -22.03
C ASN A 21 -17.74 -0.39 -20.80
N ASN A 22 -16.74 0.07 -20.04
CA ASN A 22 -16.88 0.80 -18.79
C ASN A 22 -17.88 0.13 -17.82
N PHE A 23 -17.73 -1.17 -17.62
CA PHE A 23 -18.64 -2.00 -16.83
C PHE A 23 -18.17 -2.05 -15.38
N LEU A 24 -19.13 -2.06 -14.44
CA LEU A 24 -18.89 -2.27 -13.02
C LEU A 24 -18.55 -3.75 -12.79
N MET A 25 -17.26 -4.07 -12.70
CA MET A 25 -16.76 -5.43 -12.55
C MET A 25 -16.70 -5.88 -11.09
N LEU A 26 -16.52 -4.94 -10.16
CA LEU A 26 -16.44 -5.20 -8.73
C LEU A 26 -17.19 -4.11 -7.99
N GLU A 27 -18.01 -4.51 -7.02
CA GLU A 27 -18.59 -3.64 -6.02
C GLU A 27 -18.69 -4.45 -4.72
N THR A 28 -17.69 -4.29 -3.85
CA THR A 28 -17.62 -5.01 -2.58
C THR A 28 -17.25 -4.08 -1.44
N ILE A 29 -17.74 -4.40 -0.25
CA ILE A 29 -17.30 -3.79 1.02
C ILE A 29 -16.39 -4.76 1.80
N GLU A 30 -15.69 -4.26 2.81
CA GLU A 30 -14.79 -5.07 3.67
C GLU A 30 -15.47 -6.32 4.24
N LYS A 31 -16.78 -6.22 4.57
CA LYS A 31 -17.56 -7.36 5.07
C LYS A 31 -17.73 -8.47 4.02
N ASP A 32 -17.80 -8.12 2.74
CA ASP A 32 -17.98 -9.09 1.66
C ASP A 32 -16.67 -9.84 1.39
N ASN A 33 -15.56 -9.10 1.40
CA ASN A 33 -14.23 -9.65 1.21
C ASN A 33 -13.19 -8.92 2.09
N PRO A 34 -12.71 -9.55 3.16
CA PRO A 34 -11.84 -8.88 4.12
C PRO A 34 -10.46 -8.57 3.55
N GLY A 35 -9.96 -9.28 2.53
CA GLY A 35 -8.58 -9.09 2.06
C GLY A 35 -8.42 -8.10 0.91
N PHE A 36 -9.50 -7.77 0.21
CA PHE A 36 -9.58 -6.59 -0.65
C PHE A 36 -11.03 -6.24 -0.93
N PHE A 37 -11.32 -4.95 -1.12
CA PHE A 37 -12.67 -4.50 -1.44
C PHE A 37 -12.67 -3.18 -2.21
N GLY A 38 -13.83 -2.77 -2.69
CA GLY A 38 -14.04 -1.48 -3.33
C GLY A 38 -14.84 -1.59 -4.62
N THR A 39 -14.66 -0.57 -5.47
CA THR A 39 -15.41 -0.40 -6.72
C THR A 39 -14.44 -0.47 -7.88
N ALA A 40 -14.69 -1.34 -8.87
CA ALA A 40 -13.87 -1.43 -10.07
C ALA A 40 -14.70 -1.28 -11.34
N TYR A 41 -14.32 -0.30 -12.16
CA TYR A 41 -14.82 -0.16 -13.52
C TYR A 41 -13.74 -0.63 -14.48
N ALA A 42 -14.11 -1.46 -15.46
CA ALA A 42 -13.18 -1.91 -16.48
C ALA A 42 -13.85 -2.04 -17.85
N SER A 43 -13.04 -2.07 -18.90
CA SER A 43 -13.46 -2.44 -20.26
C SER A 43 -12.60 -3.59 -20.74
N GLY A 44 -13.17 -4.49 -21.52
CA GLY A 44 -12.45 -5.70 -21.89
C GLY A 44 -13.31 -6.79 -22.49
N THR A 45 -12.71 -7.95 -22.67
CA THR A 45 -13.37 -9.16 -23.15
C THR A 45 -13.40 -10.20 -22.05
N ILE A 46 -14.54 -10.86 -21.89
CA ILE A 46 -14.70 -12.02 -21.02
C ILE A 46 -15.08 -13.20 -21.90
N GLU A 47 -14.29 -14.25 -21.83
CA GLU A 47 -14.54 -15.52 -22.48
C GLU A 47 -14.87 -16.57 -21.42
N ILE A 48 -16.00 -17.25 -21.58
CA ILE A 48 -16.50 -18.25 -20.65
C ILE A 48 -16.61 -19.56 -21.40
N THR A 49 -15.79 -20.54 -21.03
CA THR A 49 -15.67 -21.80 -21.74
C THR A 49 -15.76 -23.00 -20.80
N GLY A 50 -16.16 -24.15 -21.35
CA GLY A 50 -16.12 -25.42 -20.62
C GLY A 50 -17.46 -25.90 -20.09
N PRO A 51 -17.50 -27.09 -19.49
CA PRO A 51 -18.71 -27.64 -18.88
C PRO A 51 -19.09 -26.85 -17.62
N VAL A 52 -20.37 -26.87 -17.24
CA VAL A 52 -20.86 -26.21 -16.02
C VAL A 52 -20.14 -26.70 -14.75
N GLU A 53 -19.67 -27.95 -14.74
CA GLU A 53 -18.91 -28.56 -13.64
C GLU A 53 -17.42 -28.17 -13.61
N ASN A 54 -16.90 -27.59 -14.69
CA ASN A 54 -15.52 -27.11 -14.79
C ASN A 54 -15.45 -25.92 -15.77
N ILE A 55 -15.99 -24.80 -15.33
CA ILE A 55 -16.15 -23.59 -16.13
C ILE A 55 -14.89 -22.72 -15.98
N GLN A 56 -14.38 -22.24 -17.10
CA GLN A 56 -13.23 -21.35 -17.17
C GLN A 56 -13.66 -19.97 -17.63
N PHE A 57 -13.15 -18.95 -16.95
CA PHE A 57 -13.28 -17.55 -17.34
C PHE A 57 -11.90 -17.00 -17.69
N ASP A 58 -11.76 -16.49 -18.90
CA ASP A 58 -10.58 -15.74 -19.34
C ASP A 58 -10.97 -14.28 -19.58
N ILE A 59 -10.35 -13.41 -18.81
CA ILE A 59 -10.75 -12.00 -18.70
C ILE A 59 -9.55 -11.14 -19.07
N LEU A 60 -9.68 -10.40 -20.16
CA LEU A 60 -8.73 -9.38 -20.57
C LEU A 60 -9.38 -8.03 -20.32
N ALA A 61 -8.84 -7.22 -19.40
CA ALA A 61 -9.50 -5.99 -19.00
C ALA A 61 -8.53 -4.84 -18.70
N THR A 62 -8.95 -3.63 -19.09
CA THR A 62 -8.26 -2.37 -18.76
C THR A 62 -9.12 -1.59 -17.78
N THR A 63 -8.52 -1.18 -16.67
CA THR A 63 -9.18 -0.35 -15.65
C THR A 63 -9.66 0.99 -16.20
N ARG A 64 -10.76 1.51 -15.64
CA ARG A 64 -11.41 2.76 -16.04
C ARG A 64 -11.56 3.72 -14.85
N PRO A 65 -11.81 5.03 -15.11
CA PRO A 65 -12.02 6.02 -14.06
C PRO A 65 -13.11 5.60 -13.06
N ASN A 66 -13.03 6.14 -11.84
CA ASN A 66 -13.87 5.77 -10.69
C ASN A 66 -13.58 4.39 -10.10
N THR A 67 -12.54 3.70 -10.58
CA THR A 67 -12.01 2.52 -9.89
C THR A 67 -11.27 2.94 -8.63
N ARG A 68 -11.69 2.38 -7.49
CA ARG A 68 -11.02 2.52 -6.19
C ARG A 68 -11.00 1.18 -5.47
N ILE A 69 -9.81 0.65 -5.24
CA ILE A 69 -9.56 -0.60 -4.52
C ILE A 69 -8.89 -0.31 -3.18
N PHE A 70 -9.29 -1.06 -2.17
CA PHE A 70 -8.75 -1.02 -0.82
C PHE A 70 -8.16 -2.39 -0.46
N ILE A 71 -6.96 -2.38 0.09
CA ILE A 71 -6.28 -3.58 0.59
C ILE A 71 -5.95 -3.34 2.07
N PRO A 72 -6.68 -3.96 3.01
CA PRO A 72 -6.37 -3.87 4.42
C PRO A 72 -5.21 -4.79 4.80
N LEU A 73 -4.26 -4.24 5.55
CA LEU A 73 -3.02 -4.92 6.00
C LEU A 73 -2.96 -5.09 7.52
N TYR A 74 -4.03 -4.71 8.23
CA TYR A 74 -4.16 -4.82 9.69
C TYR A 74 -4.85 -6.10 10.16
N ASN A 75 -5.33 -6.93 9.24
CA ASN A 75 -6.06 -8.15 9.55
C ASN A 75 -5.17 -9.36 9.24
N ASP A 76 -5.08 -10.31 10.17
CA ASP A 76 -4.56 -11.66 9.89
C ASP A 76 -5.62 -12.42 9.08
N ILE A 77 -5.58 -12.30 7.75
CA ILE A 77 -6.58 -12.89 6.86
C ILE A 77 -6.02 -14.19 6.29
N ASP A 78 -6.68 -15.29 6.60
CA ASP A 78 -6.40 -16.57 5.96
C ASP A 78 -6.92 -16.58 4.52
N VAL A 79 -6.13 -17.11 3.57
CA VAL A 79 -6.43 -17.18 2.12
C VAL A 79 -7.77 -17.92 1.85
N SER A 80 -8.23 -18.72 2.81
CA SER A 80 -9.51 -19.44 2.78
C SER A 80 -10.77 -18.56 3.00
N SER A 81 -10.62 -17.29 3.39
CA SER A 81 -11.72 -16.41 3.83
C SER A 81 -12.24 -15.43 2.78
N TYR A 82 -11.77 -15.53 1.54
CA TYR A 82 -12.09 -14.58 0.47
C TYR A 82 -13.32 -15.01 -0.32
N ASN A 83 -14.29 -14.11 -0.48
CA ASN A 83 -15.44 -14.33 -1.38
C ASN A 83 -15.17 -13.61 -2.70
N PHE A 84 -14.78 -14.37 -3.72
CA PHE A 84 -14.34 -13.80 -4.99
C PHE A 84 -15.45 -13.58 -6.02
N VAL A 85 -16.63 -14.21 -5.85
CA VAL A 85 -17.72 -14.15 -6.83
C VAL A 85 -19.08 -14.14 -6.15
N THR A 86 -19.77 -13.00 -6.14
CA THR A 86 -21.18 -12.94 -5.73
C THR A 86 -22.05 -12.79 -6.98
N PHE A 87 -22.87 -13.79 -7.28
CA PHE A 87 -23.87 -13.68 -8.34
C PHE A 87 -25.09 -12.91 -7.82
N VAL A 88 -25.29 -11.69 -8.33
CA VAL A 88 -26.48 -10.89 -8.00
C VAL A 88 -27.58 -11.22 -9.01
N SER A 89 -28.67 -11.84 -8.56
CA SER A 89 -29.87 -12.03 -9.39
C SER A 89 -30.74 -10.77 -9.32
N PRO A 90 -31.12 -10.15 -10.45
CA PRO A 90 -31.79 -8.84 -10.46
C PRO A 90 -33.23 -8.82 -9.89
N ASN A 91 -33.80 -9.96 -9.47
CA ASN A 91 -35.20 -10.09 -9.04
C ASN A 91 -35.39 -10.69 -7.64
N GLN A 92 -34.36 -10.77 -6.79
CA GLN A 92 -34.59 -11.10 -5.38
C GLN A 92 -34.83 -9.82 -4.57
N PRO A 93 -35.95 -9.70 -3.84
CA PRO A 93 -36.08 -8.65 -2.85
C PRO A 93 -34.98 -8.84 -1.80
N ASP A 94 -34.33 -7.74 -1.44
CA ASP A 94 -33.34 -7.63 -0.37
C ASP A 94 -33.92 -8.21 0.93
N ASN A 95 -33.72 -9.51 1.15
CA ASN A 95 -33.91 -10.13 2.46
C ASN A 95 -32.72 -9.73 3.35
N ILE A 96 -32.70 -8.45 3.72
CA ILE A 96 -31.83 -7.89 4.76
C ILE A 96 -32.27 -8.52 6.07
N GLY A 97 -31.65 -9.63 6.45
CA GLY A 97 -32.02 -10.30 7.70
C GLY A 97 -31.23 -11.55 8.09
N GLN A 98 -30.57 -12.24 7.15
CA GLN A 98 -29.72 -13.38 7.48
C GLN A 98 -28.35 -13.19 6.83
N SER A 99 -27.34 -12.99 7.68
CA SER A 99 -25.94 -13.18 7.30
C SER A 99 -25.69 -14.68 7.18
N ASP A 100 -26.33 -15.30 6.19
CA ASP A 100 -25.88 -16.61 5.74
C ASP A 100 -24.53 -16.36 5.08
N ASN A 101 -23.47 -16.90 5.67
CA ASN A 101 -22.16 -16.99 5.04
C ASN A 101 -22.32 -17.81 3.76
N TYR A 102 -22.69 -17.15 2.66
CA TYR A 102 -22.78 -17.76 1.35
C TYR A 102 -21.34 -18.01 0.88
N LYS A 103 -20.75 -19.10 1.38
CA LYS A 103 -19.47 -19.60 0.87
C LYS A 103 -19.72 -20.02 -0.57
N VAL A 104 -19.25 -19.21 -1.49
CA VAL A 104 -19.28 -19.50 -2.92
C VAL A 104 -18.47 -20.77 -3.10
N ASN A 105 -19.12 -21.86 -3.51
CA ASN A 105 -18.39 -23.04 -3.89
C ASN A 105 -17.70 -22.77 -5.24
N LEU A 106 -16.39 -22.58 -5.21
CA LEU A 106 -15.54 -22.40 -6.39
C LEU A 106 -15.09 -23.75 -6.99
N ASP A 107 -15.53 -24.88 -6.43
CA ASP A 107 -15.27 -26.20 -6.99
C ASP A 107 -15.69 -26.20 -8.46
N GLY A 108 -14.73 -26.44 -9.35
CA GLY A 108 -14.99 -26.44 -10.79
C GLY A 108 -15.10 -25.05 -11.43
N ILE A 109 -14.62 -23.98 -10.80
CA ILE A 109 -14.47 -22.66 -11.41
C ILE A 109 -12.99 -22.32 -11.51
N GLN A 110 -12.55 -21.98 -12.72
CA GLN A 110 -11.24 -21.39 -12.97
C GLN A 110 -11.40 -19.96 -13.48
N LEU A 111 -10.68 -19.02 -12.88
CA LEU A 111 -10.67 -17.61 -13.28
C LEU A 111 -9.25 -17.20 -13.66
N ASN A 112 -9.07 -16.67 -14.86
CA ASN A 112 -7.81 -16.08 -15.32
C ASN A 112 -8.07 -14.63 -15.72
N PHE A 113 -7.30 -13.70 -15.15
CA PHE A 113 -7.37 -12.29 -15.44
C PHE A 113 -6.02 -11.81 -15.99
N ASP A 114 -6.06 -11.05 -17.08
CA ASP A 114 -4.95 -10.21 -17.56
C ASP A 114 -5.43 -8.76 -17.50
N LEU A 115 -4.94 -8.03 -16.51
CA LEU A 115 -5.40 -6.68 -16.18
C LEU A 115 -4.37 -5.63 -16.54
N GLU A 116 -4.77 -4.67 -17.36
CA GLU A 116 -4.06 -3.43 -17.58
C GLU A 116 -4.55 -2.37 -16.58
N ILE A 117 -3.70 -2.07 -15.60
CA ILE A 117 -3.92 -1.01 -14.61
C ILE A 117 -3.47 0.31 -15.20
N THR A 118 -4.33 1.32 -15.13
CA THR A 118 -4.08 2.67 -15.65
C THR A 118 -4.07 3.68 -14.50
N PRO A 119 -3.43 4.86 -14.65
CA PRO A 119 -3.43 5.90 -13.62
C PRO A 119 -4.82 6.50 -13.31
N SER A 120 -5.87 6.05 -14.00
CA SER A 120 -7.26 6.41 -13.67
C SER A 120 -7.84 5.60 -12.51
N ALA A 121 -7.22 4.47 -12.18
CA ALA A 121 -7.55 3.63 -11.03
C ALA A 121 -6.74 4.05 -9.80
N GLU A 122 -7.41 4.03 -8.64
CA GLU A 122 -6.83 4.36 -7.35
C GLU A 122 -6.75 3.12 -6.47
N VAL A 123 -5.60 2.90 -5.85
CA VAL A 123 -5.37 1.83 -4.88
C VAL A 123 -5.05 2.47 -3.53
N GLN A 124 -5.64 1.94 -2.47
CA GLN A 124 -5.39 2.35 -1.09
C GLN A 124 -4.95 1.15 -0.25
N LEU A 125 -3.77 1.24 0.34
CA LEU A 125 -3.26 0.27 1.30
C LEU A 125 -3.56 0.81 2.69
N LEU A 126 -4.30 0.04 3.49
CA LEU A 126 -4.75 0.45 4.81
C LEU A 126 -3.91 -0.29 5.86
N PHE A 127 -2.99 0.42 6.50
CA PHE A 127 -2.13 -0.15 7.56
C PHE A 127 -2.78 -0.03 8.94
N ASP A 128 -3.38 1.12 9.23
CA ASP A 128 -4.21 1.30 10.42
C ASP A 128 -5.29 2.37 10.14
N PRO A 129 -6.54 1.95 9.86
CA PRO A 129 -7.62 2.87 9.54
C PRO A 129 -8.05 3.73 10.74
N LYS A 130 -7.74 3.35 11.98
CA LYS A 130 -8.14 4.11 13.18
C LYS A 130 -7.38 5.42 13.29
N VAL A 131 -6.09 5.40 12.93
CA VAL A 131 -5.23 6.59 12.93
C VAL A 131 -5.06 7.19 11.54
N GLY A 132 -5.50 6.49 10.49
CA GLY A 132 -5.44 6.94 9.11
C GLY A 132 -4.11 6.62 8.43
N ASP A 133 -3.40 5.58 8.89
CA ASP A 133 -2.15 5.12 8.29
C ASP A 133 -2.46 4.45 6.94
N ILE A 134 -2.39 5.25 5.87
CA ILE A 134 -2.89 4.90 4.54
C ILE A 134 -1.88 5.33 3.49
N ILE A 135 -1.51 4.39 2.61
CA ILE A 135 -0.85 4.71 1.34
C ILE A 135 -1.94 4.79 0.28
N LYS A 136 -2.04 5.93 -0.38
CA LYS A 136 -2.96 6.17 -1.49
C LYS A 136 -2.15 6.40 -2.76
N GLY A 137 -2.40 5.61 -3.79
CA GLY A 137 -1.62 5.67 -5.02
C GLY A 137 -2.45 5.49 -6.30
N ARG A 138 -1.92 6.02 -7.39
CA ARG A 138 -2.36 5.75 -8.77
C ARG A 138 -1.14 5.35 -9.57
N GLY A 139 -1.31 4.38 -10.45
CA GLY A 139 -0.18 3.78 -11.14
C GLY A 139 -0.56 3.07 -12.42
N ASN A 140 0.45 2.52 -13.06
CA ASN A 140 0.31 1.74 -14.27
C ASN A 140 1.03 0.40 -14.13
N GLY A 141 0.44 -0.65 -14.67
CA GLY A 141 0.97 -2.00 -14.51
C GLY A 141 0.14 -3.02 -15.26
N ASN A 142 0.75 -4.17 -15.52
CA ASN A 142 0.04 -5.33 -16.05
C ASN A 142 0.05 -6.40 -14.96
N ILE A 143 -1.13 -6.78 -14.50
CA ILE A 143 -1.31 -7.71 -13.40
C ILE A 143 -2.08 -8.91 -13.92
N LYS A 144 -1.47 -10.09 -13.80
CA LYS A 144 -2.13 -11.37 -14.04
C LYS A 144 -2.63 -11.92 -12.73
N MET A 145 -3.86 -12.37 -12.72
CA MET A 145 -4.47 -12.97 -11.53
C MET A 145 -5.13 -14.29 -11.92
N GLY A 146 -5.05 -15.28 -11.04
CA GLY A 146 -5.57 -16.62 -11.33
C GLY A 146 -6.17 -17.26 -10.10
N ILE A 147 -7.37 -17.81 -10.22
CA ILE A 147 -7.98 -18.70 -9.23
C ILE A 147 -8.20 -20.04 -9.91
N ASN A 148 -7.60 -21.10 -9.36
CA ASN A 148 -7.83 -22.45 -9.88
C ASN A 148 -9.06 -23.11 -9.22
N THR A 149 -9.44 -24.28 -9.71
CA THR A 149 -10.59 -25.06 -9.23
C THR A 149 -10.45 -25.57 -7.79
N LEU A 150 -9.28 -25.42 -7.17
CA LEU A 150 -9.02 -25.72 -5.75
C LEU A 150 -9.11 -24.45 -4.88
N GLY A 151 -9.46 -23.30 -5.46
CA GLY A 151 -9.51 -22.01 -4.78
C GLY A 151 -8.15 -21.35 -4.55
N GLN A 152 -7.06 -21.88 -5.12
CA GLN A 152 -5.75 -21.26 -4.98
C GLN A 152 -5.72 -19.95 -5.79
N PHE A 153 -5.54 -18.84 -5.08
CA PHE A 153 -5.40 -17.51 -5.67
C PHE A 153 -3.93 -17.16 -5.90
N THR A 154 -3.60 -16.65 -7.09
CA THR A 154 -2.26 -16.22 -7.46
C THR A 154 -2.30 -14.88 -8.20
N MET A 155 -1.26 -14.07 -8.01
CA MET A 155 -1.05 -12.78 -8.66
C MET A 155 0.40 -12.67 -9.17
N PHE A 156 0.56 -12.11 -10.36
CA PHE A 156 1.86 -11.87 -10.99
C PHE A 156 1.89 -10.51 -11.68
N GLY A 157 3.02 -9.82 -11.58
CA GLY A 157 3.29 -8.61 -12.33
C GLY A 157 3.64 -7.42 -11.46
N ASP A 158 3.87 -6.29 -12.12
CA ASP A 158 4.40 -5.08 -11.52
C ASP A 158 3.41 -3.92 -11.68
N LEU A 159 3.24 -3.18 -10.59
CA LEU A 159 2.52 -1.90 -10.57
C LEU A 159 3.50 -0.79 -10.21
N ARG A 160 3.70 0.15 -11.13
CA ARG A 160 4.46 1.37 -10.89
C ARG A 160 3.56 2.50 -10.46
N ILE A 161 3.83 3.08 -9.29
CA ILE A 161 3.12 4.23 -8.76
C ILE A 161 3.58 5.47 -9.53
N ALA A 162 2.63 6.12 -10.18
CA ALA A 162 2.82 7.40 -10.88
C ALA A 162 2.65 8.58 -9.92
N SER A 163 1.72 8.48 -8.97
CA SER A 163 1.50 9.52 -7.97
C SER A 163 0.77 8.97 -6.75
N GLY A 164 0.96 9.63 -5.62
CA GLY A 164 0.26 9.25 -4.40
C GLY A 164 0.81 9.94 -3.16
N ASP A 165 0.22 9.59 -2.04
CA ASP A 165 0.61 10.09 -0.74
C ASP A 165 0.55 8.98 0.31
N TYR A 166 1.45 9.10 1.29
CA TYR A 166 1.48 8.24 2.46
C TYR A 166 1.17 9.09 3.70
N LEU A 167 0.06 8.81 4.36
CA LEU A 167 -0.27 9.42 5.64
C LEU A 167 0.44 8.66 6.75
N PHE A 168 1.66 9.07 7.08
CA PHE A 168 2.45 8.45 8.13
C PHE A 168 1.94 8.87 9.50
N THR A 169 1.67 7.87 10.34
CA THR A 169 1.28 8.08 11.73
C THR A 169 2.22 7.37 12.68
N MET A 170 2.47 7.97 13.83
CA MET A 170 3.26 7.32 14.87
C MET A 170 2.78 7.76 16.24
N GLY A 171 2.11 6.83 16.93
CA GLY A 171 1.34 7.13 18.13
C GLY A 171 0.35 8.27 17.90
N ASN A 172 0.01 9.00 18.97
CA ASN A 172 -0.89 10.15 18.89
C ASN A 172 -0.16 11.49 18.65
N ILE A 173 1.13 11.44 18.27
CA ILE A 173 2.02 12.62 18.25
C ILE A 173 2.36 13.02 16.82
N VAL A 174 2.55 12.05 15.91
CA VAL A 174 2.91 12.30 14.52
C VAL A 174 1.76 11.95 13.61
N ASN A 175 1.36 12.90 12.78
CA ASN A 175 0.45 12.72 11.66
C ASN A 175 0.95 13.62 10.51
N LYS A 176 1.63 13.03 9.53
CA LYS A 176 2.28 13.76 8.44
C LYS A 176 2.02 13.09 7.10
N ARG A 177 1.62 13.89 6.11
CA ARG A 177 1.45 13.45 4.73
C ARG A 177 2.78 13.53 4.00
N PHE A 178 3.33 12.39 3.64
CA PHE A 178 4.47 12.25 2.75
C PHE A 178 3.96 12.12 1.30
N THR A 179 4.67 12.72 0.36
CA THR A 179 4.40 12.55 -1.08
C THR A 179 5.19 11.36 -1.58
N ILE A 180 4.55 10.42 -2.27
CA ILE A 180 5.25 9.28 -2.89
C ILE A 180 6.05 9.80 -4.08
N GLU A 181 7.32 9.41 -4.17
CA GLU A 181 8.15 9.68 -5.34
C GLU A 181 7.68 8.84 -6.53
N GLU A 182 7.69 9.43 -7.71
CA GLU A 182 7.35 8.73 -8.94
C GLU A 182 8.29 7.53 -9.15
N GLY A 183 7.71 6.40 -9.56
CA GLY A 183 8.47 5.19 -9.85
C GLY A 183 8.52 4.17 -8.71
N GLY A 184 7.84 4.42 -7.59
CA GLY A 184 7.61 3.40 -6.57
C GLY A 184 6.98 2.13 -7.16
N LEU A 185 7.35 0.96 -6.64
CA LEU A 185 7.03 -0.35 -7.21
C LEU A 185 6.28 -1.23 -6.22
N LEU A 186 5.23 -1.89 -6.69
CA LEU A 186 4.65 -3.08 -6.07
C LEU A 186 4.81 -4.24 -7.07
N SER A 187 5.28 -5.39 -6.60
CA SER A 187 5.53 -6.56 -7.44
C SER A 187 4.99 -7.84 -6.80
N TRP A 188 4.17 -8.57 -7.55
CA TRP A 188 3.63 -9.86 -7.15
C TRP A 188 4.29 -10.98 -7.94
N ASN A 189 4.58 -12.09 -7.26
CA ASN A 189 5.17 -13.29 -7.86
C ASN A 189 4.60 -14.57 -7.26
N GLY A 190 3.28 -14.64 -7.13
CA GLY A 190 2.59 -15.79 -6.54
C GLY A 190 1.51 -15.33 -5.58
N ASP A 191 1.83 -15.27 -4.28
CA ASP A 191 0.84 -14.95 -3.24
C ASP A 191 0.35 -13.48 -3.40
N PRO A 192 -0.99 -13.26 -3.50
CA PRO A 192 -1.61 -11.94 -3.51
C PRO A 192 -1.26 -11.02 -2.33
N LEU A 193 -1.02 -11.60 -1.15
CA LEU A 193 -0.70 -10.88 0.08
C LEU A 193 0.80 -10.62 0.25
N ASP A 194 1.64 -11.41 -0.42
CA ASP A 194 3.11 -11.32 -0.34
C ASP A 194 3.71 -10.44 -1.44
N ALA A 195 3.11 -9.28 -1.67
CA ALA A 195 3.61 -8.32 -2.65
C ALA A 195 4.92 -7.69 -2.13
N ASN A 196 5.96 -7.65 -2.96
CA ASN A 196 7.16 -6.87 -2.65
C ASN A 196 6.92 -5.40 -2.95
N ILE A 197 7.35 -4.52 -2.05
CA ILE A 197 7.25 -3.08 -2.19
C ILE A 197 8.63 -2.43 -2.26
N ASP A 198 8.73 -1.35 -3.03
CA ASP A 198 9.85 -0.41 -3.03
C ASP A 198 9.27 0.98 -3.27
N ILE A 199 8.95 1.69 -2.18
CA ILE A 199 8.25 2.98 -2.23
C ILE A 199 9.06 3.99 -1.46
N LYS A 200 9.49 5.05 -2.14
CA LYS A 200 10.12 6.21 -1.50
C LYS A 200 9.12 7.34 -1.37
N THR A 201 9.17 8.04 -0.24
CA THR A 201 8.27 9.13 0.05
C THR A 201 9.01 10.29 0.70
N ILE A 202 8.54 11.51 0.48
CA ILE A 202 9.17 12.75 0.93
C ILE A 202 8.17 13.61 1.69
N TYR A 203 8.55 14.06 2.88
CA TYR A 203 7.93 15.17 3.59
C TYR A 203 8.88 16.38 3.60
N LYS A 204 8.42 17.52 3.10
CA LYS A 204 9.23 18.75 3.02
C LYS A 204 8.94 19.66 4.20
N THR A 205 9.98 20.11 4.88
CA THR A 205 9.90 21.13 5.93
C THR A 205 11.06 22.12 5.80
N LYS A 206 11.13 23.09 6.71
CA LYS A 206 12.26 24.02 6.82
C LYS A 206 12.79 24.00 8.25
N ALA A 207 14.09 23.88 8.45
CA ALA A 207 14.70 23.91 9.78
C ALA A 207 16.04 24.63 9.76
N SER A 208 16.42 25.21 10.90
CA SER A 208 17.79 25.68 11.14
C SER A 208 18.70 24.48 11.35
N ILE A 209 19.93 24.51 10.81
CA ILE A 209 20.95 23.48 11.06
C ILE A 209 21.96 23.92 12.14
N GLU A 210 21.72 25.05 12.79
CA GLU A 210 22.54 25.59 13.90
C GLU A 210 22.81 24.55 14.99
N ASN A 211 21.79 23.81 15.44
CA ASN A 211 21.95 22.79 16.48
C ASN A 211 22.90 21.65 16.08
N ILE A 212 23.00 21.35 14.78
CA ILE A 212 23.89 20.31 14.25
C ILE A 212 25.28 20.87 13.98
N MET A 213 25.36 22.10 13.48
CA MET A 213 26.61 22.75 13.09
C MET A 213 27.33 23.44 14.24
N GLY A 214 26.63 23.73 15.35
CA GLY A 214 27.17 24.42 16.52
C GLY A 214 27.54 25.88 16.29
N SER A 215 26.98 26.55 15.27
CA SER A 215 27.33 27.92 14.89
C SER A 215 26.10 28.76 14.52
N PRO A 216 25.93 29.97 15.10
CA PRO A 216 24.79 30.86 14.82
C PRO A 216 24.66 31.31 13.36
N GLU A 217 25.74 31.22 12.57
CA GLU A 217 25.70 31.51 11.13
C GLU A 217 24.72 30.59 10.38
N TYR A 218 24.41 29.42 10.94
CA TYR A 218 23.47 28.44 10.41
C TYR A 218 22.06 28.54 10.99
N SER A 219 21.75 29.62 11.72
CA SER A 219 20.43 29.89 12.31
C SER A 219 19.32 30.06 11.26
N LYS A 220 19.69 30.40 10.01
CA LYS A 220 18.72 30.55 8.91
C LYS A 220 18.11 29.19 8.56
N ARG A 221 16.78 29.15 8.49
CA ARG A 221 16.05 27.94 8.07
C ARG A 221 16.31 27.62 6.60
N VAL A 222 16.70 26.38 6.35
CA VAL A 222 16.92 25.80 5.01
C VAL A 222 15.86 24.73 4.72
N SER A 223 15.68 24.39 3.45
CA SER A 223 14.76 23.31 3.07
C SER A 223 15.32 21.96 3.52
N VAL A 224 14.44 21.13 4.09
CA VAL A 224 14.74 19.78 4.55
C VAL A 224 13.72 18.82 3.98
N GLU A 225 14.18 17.70 3.45
CA GLU A 225 13.38 16.61 2.94
C GLU A 225 13.56 15.41 3.88
N CYS A 226 12.52 15.11 4.66
CA CYS A 226 12.42 13.89 5.44
C CYS A 226 11.97 12.77 4.50
N GLN A 227 12.80 11.75 4.34
CA GLN A 227 12.57 10.64 3.42
C GLN A 227 12.15 9.39 4.19
N LEU A 228 11.14 8.69 3.70
CA LEU A 228 10.81 7.32 4.12
C LEU A 228 10.97 6.40 2.92
N HIS A 229 11.61 5.26 3.13
CA HIS A 229 11.75 4.22 2.13
C HIS A 229 11.15 2.93 2.69
N LEU A 230 10.01 2.52 2.12
CA LEU A 230 9.34 1.27 2.45
C LEU A 230 9.83 0.19 1.49
N THR A 231 10.34 -0.91 2.03
CA THR A 231 10.85 -2.06 1.26
C THR A 231 10.33 -3.38 1.84
N ASN A 232 10.68 -4.51 1.21
CA ASN A 232 10.29 -5.87 1.62
C ASN A 232 8.82 -6.17 1.29
N THR A 233 8.15 -7.04 2.04
CA THR A 233 6.80 -7.50 1.72
C THR A 233 5.75 -6.53 2.29
N LEU A 234 4.60 -6.46 1.63
CA LEU A 234 3.50 -5.58 1.99
C LEU A 234 2.96 -5.84 3.41
N GLU A 235 2.95 -7.11 3.82
CA GLU A 235 2.58 -7.54 5.17
C GLU A 235 3.63 -7.18 6.22
N LYS A 236 4.93 -7.20 5.84
CA LYS A 236 6.06 -6.94 6.75
C LYS A 236 7.04 -5.94 6.14
N PRO A 237 6.62 -4.68 5.96
CA PRO A 237 7.45 -3.68 5.32
C PRO A 237 8.60 -3.26 6.25
N ASN A 238 9.79 -3.12 5.68
CA ASN A 238 10.91 -2.45 6.33
C ASN A 238 10.82 -0.95 6.06
N LEU A 239 10.78 -0.13 7.10
CA LEU A 239 10.86 1.33 7.01
C LEU A 239 12.30 1.79 7.22
N ALA A 240 12.88 2.46 6.24
CA ALA A 240 14.13 3.22 6.39
C ALA A 240 13.86 4.72 6.39
N PHE A 241 14.57 5.45 7.24
CA PHE A 241 14.45 6.90 7.41
C PHE A 241 15.62 7.60 6.73
N GLY A 242 15.40 8.82 6.23
CA GLY A 242 16.42 9.66 5.63
C GLY A 242 16.15 11.15 5.85
N ILE A 243 17.21 11.94 5.81
CA ILE A 243 17.14 13.41 5.85
C ILE A 243 18.04 13.95 4.75
N PHE A 244 17.47 14.75 3.86
CA PHE A 244 18.18 15.40 2.77
C PHE A 244 18.01 16.93 2.82
N LEU A 245 19.09 17.65 2.50
CA LEU A 245 19.13 19.11 2.49
C LEU A 245 19.37 19.60 1.05
N PRO A 246 18.31 19.82 0.24
CA PRO A 246 18.47 20.13 -1.18
C PRO A 246 19.12 21.49 -1.43
N THR A 247 18.95 22.47 -0.53
CA THR A 247 19.34 23.87 -0.76
C THR A 247 20.71 24.26 -0.22
N VAL A 248 21.38 23.40 0.55
CA VAL A 248 22.71 23.69 1.11
C VAL A 248 23.82 23.20 0.18
N ASP A 249 25.03 23.73 0.33
CA ASP A 249 26.17 23.25 -0.46
C ASP A 249 26.61 21.83 -0.01
N GLY A 250 27.40 21.16 -0.86
CA GLY A 250 27.79 19.77 -0.62
C GLY A 250 28.63 19.55 0.64
N ARG A 251 29.43 20.54 1.06
CA ARG A 251 30.28 20.41 2.26
C ARG A 251 29.42 20.48 3.51
N VAL A 252 28.55 21.49 3.60
CA VAL A 252 27.60 21.62 4.73
C VAL A 252 26.67 20.41 4.79
N ARG A 253 26.17 19.93 3.65
CA ARG A 253 25.36 18.71 3.59
C ARG A 253 26.09 17.50 4.18
N ALA A 254 27.33 17.26 3.76
CA ALA A 254 28.13 16.14 4.23
C ALA A 254 28.42 16.25 5.74
N SER A 255 28.70 17.45 6.24
CA SER A 255 28.88 17.69 7.68
C SER A 255 27.62 17.34 8.49
N VAL A 256 26.45 17.79 8.05
CA VAL A 256 25.18 17.45 8.71
C VAL A 256 24.93 15.95 8.65
N GLN A 257 25.12 15.32 7.48
CA GLN A 257 24.94 13.87 7.30
C GLN A 257 25.85 13.04 8.21
N ASN A 258 27.11 13.46 8.37
CA ASN A 258 28.05 12.79 9.28
C ASN A 258 27.59 12.91 10.74
N ALA A 259 27.12 14.09 11.15
CA ALA A 259 26.63 14.32 12.51
C ALA A 259 25.40 13.45 12.85
N ILE A 260 24.53 13.18 11.88
CA ILE A 260 23.31 12.36 12.07
C ILE A 260 23.47 10.92 11.58
N SER A 261 24.69 10.44 11.32
CA SER A 261 24.93 9.16 10.64
C SER A 261 24.53 7.92 11.45
N GLY A 262 24.53 8.02 12.79
CA GLY A 262 24.09 6.94 13.66
C GLY A 262 22.58 6.70 13.55
N GLU A 263 22.15 5.43 13.55
CA GLU A 263 20.73 5.05 13.41
C GLU A 263 19.82 5.79 14.41
N ASP A 264 20.20 5.81 15.69
CA ASP A 264 19.43 6.48 16.74
C ASP A 264 19.45 8.02 16.58
N ALA A 265 20.57 8.59 16.12
CA ALA A 265 20.69 10.02 15.86
C ALA A 265 19.83 10.45 14.66
N LEU A 266 19.85 9.68 13.57
CA LEU A 266 19.01 9.88 12.40
C LEU A 266 17.53 9.80 12.78
N TYR A 267 17.13 8.75 13.48
CA TYR A 267 15.76 8.56 13.93
C TYR A 267 15.28 9.70 14.84
N LYS A 268 16.09 10.08 15.84
CA LYS A 268 15.78 11.21 16.74
C LYS A 268 15.60 12.53 15.97
N ASN A 269 16.51 12.84 15.06
CA ASN A 269 16.43 14.05 14.25
C ASN A 269 15.26 14.02 13.28
N PHE A 270 14.98 12.88 12.67
CA PHE A 270 13.85 12.68 11.77
C PHE A 270 12.54 12.97 12.51
N LEU A 271 12.33 12.37 13.68
CA LEU A 271 11.16 12.64 14.50
C LEU A 271 11.09 14.08 14.99
N SER A 272 12.21 14.67 15.39
CA SER A 272 12.27 16.08 15.81
C SER A 272 11.83 17.01 14.67
N LEU A 273 12.22 16.71 13.43
CA LEU A 273 11.77 17.45 12.25
C LEU A 273 10.27 17.28 11.98
N LEU A 274 9.71 16.09 12.19
CA LEU A 274 8.27 15.87 12.01
C LEU A 274 7.44 16.58 13.09
N VAL A 275 7.87 16.56 14.35
CA VAL A 275 7.09 17.10 15.47
C VAL A 275 7.34 18.60 15.68
N LEU A 276 8.62 19.00 15.71
CA LEU A 276 9.06 20.34 16.10
C LEU A 276 9.49 21.22 14.92
N ASN A 277 9.69 20.63 13.73
CA ASN A 277 10.32 21.29 12.58
C ASN A 277 11.71 21.86 12.89
N SER A 278 12.48 21.17 13.74
CA SER A 278 13.84 21.50 14.12
C SER A 278 14.70 20.24 14.19
N PHE A 279 16.01 20.38 14.00
CA PHE A 279 16.94 19.31 14.38
C PHE A 279 16.99 19.18 15.90
N ALA A 280 17.20 17.95 16.37
CA ALA A 280 17.27 17.67 17.79
C ALA A 280 18.47 18.37 18.41
N VAL A 281 18.30 18.91 19.61
CA VAL A 281 19.42 19.41 20.39
C VAL A 281 20.20 18.20 20.91
N GLU A 282 21.49 18.14 20.61
CA GLU A 282 22.39 17.28 21.36
C GLU A 282 22.58 17.90 22.74
N GLN A 283 21.90 17.34 23.75
CA GLN A 283 22.36 17.56 25.11
C GLN A 283 23.69 16.82 25.24
N ASN A 284 24.78 17.49 24.91
CA ASN A 284 26.04 17.22 25.57
C ASN A 284 25.85 17.64 27.03
N ALA A 285 25.24 16.76 27.82
CA ALA A 285 25.26 16.89 29.27
C ALA A 285 26.69 16.62 29.73
N SER A 286 27.57 17.59 29.56
CA SER A 286 28.62 17.82 30.54
C SER A 286 27.89 18.15 31.84
N LEU A 287 27.66 17.12 32.66
CA LEU A 287 27.22 17.25 34.04
C LEU A 287 28.35 17.89 34.84
N GLU A 288 28.49 19.21 34.73
CA GLU A 288 28.96 20.03 35.84
C GLU A 288 27.72 20.70 36.45
N GLY A 289 27.59 20.53 37.76
CA GLY A 289 26.31 20.43 38.44
C GLY A 289 25.44 21.69 38.43
N ALA A 290 24.13 21.45 38.38
CA ALA A 290 23.14 22.22 39.12
C ALA A 290 21.90 21.34 39.32
N GLU A 291 21.31 21.48 40.50
CA GLU A 291 20.32 20.61 41.13
C GLU A 291 18.97 20.54 40.41
N GLU A 292 18.22 19.51 40.82
CA GLU A 292 16.86 19.14 40.46
C GLU A 292 15.91 20.31 40.18
N THR A 293 15.10 20.21 39.11
CA THR A 293 13.62 20.22 39.17
C THR A 293 13.05 19.96 37.77
N GLY A 294 12.15 18.98 37.64
CA GLY A 294 11.17 18.93 36.53
C GLY A 294 11.24 17.71 35.62
N ASN A 295 10.56 16.64 36.04
CA ASN A 295 10.24 15.48 35.21
C ASN A 295 9.66 15.86 33.85
N ASN A 296 10.28 15.37 32.77
CA ASN A 296 9.62 14.99 31.52
C ASN A 296 10.34 13.77 30.94
N ALA A 297 9.96 12.60 31.43
CA ALA A 297 10.42 11.32 30.90
C ALA A 297 9.61 10.97 29.64
N PHE A 298 10.21 11.16 28.47
CA PHE A 298 9.78 10.50 27.25
C PHE A 298 10.28 9.05 27.33
N ALA A 299 9.50 8.18 27.98
CA ALA A 299 9.81 6.76 28.08
C ALA A 299 9.52 6.10 26.72
N SER A 300 10.58 5.71 26.02
CA SER A 300 10.53 4.84 24.86
C SER A 300 10.11 3.42 25.29
N SER A 301 8.83 3.11 25.14
CA SER A 301 8.33 1.74 25.08
C SER A 301 7.63 1.50 23.75
N GLY A 302 8.42 1.37 22.70
CA GLY A 302 7.98 0.87 21.40
C GLY A 302 9.03 -0.12 20.91
N LYS A 303 8.62 -1.36 20.58
CA LYS A 303 9.51 -2.35 19.99
C LYS A 303 10.14 -1.74 18.73
N LYS A 304 11.48 -1.63 18.73
CA LYS A 304 12.29 -1.14 17.61
C LYS A 304 12.11 -2.09 16.41
N PRO A 305 11.57 -1.66 15.27
CA PRO A 305 11.63 -2.47 14.04
C PRO A 305 13.08 -2.49 13.53
N PRO A 306 13.55 -3.60 12.93
CA PRO A 306 14.90 -3.70 12.40
C PRO A 306 15.06 -2.76 11.20
N THR A 307 15.99 -1.80 11.28
CA THR A 307 16.19 -0.80 10.22
C THR A 307 17.64 -0.80 9.72
N ARG A 308 17.85 -0.71 8.40
CA ARG A 308 19.18 -0.52 7.79
C ARG A 308 19.31 0.92 7.27
N CYS A 309 20.41 1.57 7.63
CA CYS A 309 20.78 2.91 7.17
C CYS A 309 21.24 2.85 5.70
N PHE A 310 20.66 3.68 4.83
CA PHE A 310 21.07 3.80 3.43
C PHE A 310 21.87 5.09 3.22
N LEU A 311 23.15 4.95 2.89
CA LEU A 311 23.98 6.02 2.33
C LEU A 311 23.86 5.90 0.81
N THR A 312 23.19 6.85 0.14
CA THR A 312 23.20 6.92 -1.32
C THR A 312 24.27 7.90 -1.81
N ARG A 313 24.94 7.50 -2.91
CA ARG A 313 25.84 8.31 -3.75
C ARG A 313 25.04 9.18 -4.71
#